data_AF-A0A9W4SSM4-F1
#
_entry.id   AF-A0A9W4SSM4-F1
#
_cell.length_a   1.000
_cell.length_b   1.000
_cell.length_c   1.000
_cell.angle_alpha   90.00
_cell.angle_beta   90.00
_cell.angle_gamma   90.00
#
_symmetry.space_group_name_H-M   'P 1'
#
loop_
_entity.id
_entity.type
_entity.pdbx_description
1 polymer ?
#
loop_
_entity_poly.entity_id
_entity_poly.type
_entity_poly.pdbx_seq_one_letter_code
_entity_poly.pdbx_strand_id
1 'polypeptide(L)'
;MRYIYIITLVILASTTLGSAQFDHFDLSQSCMDEAQKLIGSEEINACVPISSFASLISNSKSENEEAAMKTMADSICGLPKCSDSLVASTQKDFRAACQQDLKAKNDLANSIDAAIALYSPLRDSICFKNSTDGYCFIESYTSLKQINDKAPKNQSPVLTFAGASNEQVCTPCNKAITNTFNNYQKVHPEAFTAIQGYSDKDVETAKNALTGKCGESFLDGQIGDTKQKPSEFQQQSSPNKSDASSLIANGLSLATFVGSLIALI
;
A
#
# COMPACT_ATOMS: atom_id res chain seq x y z
N MET A 1 -0.82 1.05 12.16
CA MET A 1 -1.58 2.28 12.45
C MET A 1 -0.81 3.58 12.24
N ARG A 2 0.54 3.67 12.27
CA ARG A 2 1.25 4.94 11.97
C ARG A 2 1.31 5.33 10.48
N TYR A 3 1.24 4.37 9.56
CA TYR A 3 1.46 4.62 8.13
C TYR A 3 0.24 5.20 7.39
N ILE A 4 -1.00 4.86 7.80
CA ILE A 4 -2.22 5.48 7.27
C ILE A 4 -2.27 6.99 7.59
N TYR A 5 -1.60 7.45 8.65
CA TYR A 5 -1.47 8.89 8.94
C TYR A 5 -0.59 9.63 7.91
N ILE A 6 0.27 8.95 7.16
CA ILE A 6 1.31 9.60 6.35
C ILE A 6 0.75 10.08 5.01
N ILE A 7 -0.02 9.25 4.30
CA ILE A 7 -0.83 9.68 3.13
C ILE A 7 -1.87 10.73 3.57
N THR A 8 -2.31 10.59 4.81
CA THR A 8 -3.33 11.42 5.45
C THR A 8 -2.86 12.85 5.80
N LEU A 9 -1.59 13.21 5.61
CA LEU A 9 -1.08 14.52 6.01
C LEU A 9 -0.51 15.34 4.85
N VAL A 10 -0.30 14.72 3.69
CA VAL A 10 0.12 15.42 2.45
C VAL A 10 -0.97 16.38 1.96
N ILE A 11 -2.26 16.03 2.06
CA ILE A 11 -3.35 16.77 1.38
C ILE A 11 -4.01 17.84 2.26
N LEU A 12 -3.74 17.86 3.57
CA LEU A 12 -4.06 19.03 4.40
C LEU A 12 -3.33 20.30 3.94
N ALA A 13 -2.44 20.17 2.95
CA ALA A 13 -1.65 21.26 2.44
C ALA A 13 -2.39 22.28 1.56
N SER A 14 -3.49 21.88 0.91
CA SER A 14 -3.99 22.65 -0.23
C SER A 14 -5.18 23.56 0.04
N THR A 15 -5.84 23.50 1.21
CA THR A 15 -7.10 24.27 1.38
C THR A 15 -7.19 25.17 2.62
N THR A 16 -6.25 25.12 3.59
CA THR A 16 -6.22 26.05 4.75
C THR A 16 -4.83 26.37 5.35
N LEU A 17 -3.71 26.08 4.68
CA LEU A 17 -2.38 26.22 5.30
C LEU A 17 -1.85 27.66 5.46
N GLY A 18 -1.86 28.13 6.71
CA GLY A 18 -0.66 28.76 7.25
C GLY A 18 0.42 27.70 7.53
N SER A 19 1.68 28.10 7.54
CA SER A 19 2.89 27.27 7.74
C SER A 19 2.88 26.31 8.96
N ALA A 20 1.93 26.43 9.89
CA ALA A 20 1.96 25.77 11.19
C ALA A 20 1.65 24.26 11.22
N GLN A 21 1.09 23.65 10.17
CA GLN A 21 0.77 22.21 10.18
C GLN A 21 1.92 21.32 9.66
N PHE A 22 2.87 21.88 8.91
CA PHE A 22 4.05 21.14 8.43
C PHE A 22 5.23 21.14 9.41
N ASP A 23 5.24 22.05 10.39
CA ASP A 23 6.27 22.09 11.44
C ASP A 23 6.39 20.77 12.22
N HIS A 24 5.40 19.88 12.14
CA HIS A 24 5.45 18.57 12.78
C HIS A 24 6.14 17.46 11.97
N PHE A 25 6.44 17.69 10.69
CA PHE A 25 7.06 16.67 9.83
C PHE A 25 8.53 16.91 9.56
N ASP A 26 9.12 17.99 10.09
CA ASP A 26 10.53 18.33 9.92
C ASP A 26 11.00 18.19 8.45
N LEU A 27 10.16 18.60 7.50
CA LEU A 27 10.53 18.66 6.09
C LEU A 27 11.30 19.95 5.80
N SER A 28 12.31 19.87 4.93
CA SER A 28 12.91 21.05 4.36
C SER A 28 11.88 21.86 3.56
N GLN A 29 12.04 23.19 3.53
CA GLN A 29 11.16 24.07 2.77
C GLN A 29 11.09 23.67 1.29
N SER A 30 12.21 23.25 0.69
CA SER A 30 12.24 22.80 -0.71
C SER A 30 11.39 21.55 -0.92
N CYS A 31 11.42 20.60 0.02
CA CYS A 31 10.60 19.40 -0.07
C CYS A 31 9.11 19.71 0.11
N MET A 32 8.76 20.59 1.04
CA MET A 32 7.40 21.06 1.23
C MET A 32 6.85 21.75 -0.03
N ASP A 33 7.62 22.67 -0.61
CA ASP A 33 7.21 23.39 -1.82
C ASP A 33 6.94 22.41 -2.97
N GLU A 34 7.78 21.39 -3.13
CA GLU A 34 7.59 20.38 -4.15
C GLU A 34 6.38 19.49 -3.87
N ALA A 35 6.18 19.04 -2.64
CA ALA A 35 4.96 18.30 -2.25
C ALA A 35 3.68 19.11 -2.51
N GLN A 36 3.71 20.42 -2.26
CA GLN A 36 2.59 21.31 -2.58
C GLN A 36 2.34 21.43 -4.08
N LYS A 37 3.40 21.50 -4.91
CA LYS A 37 3.27 21.48 -6.38
C LYS A 37 2.63 20.19 -6.86
N LEU A 38 2.95 19.03 -6.27
CA LEU A 38 2.31 17.77 -6.64
C LEU A 38 0.79 17.86 -6.46
N ILE A 39 0.34 18.37 -5.31
CA ILE A 39 -1.08 18.49 -4.98
C ILE A 39 -1.78 19.48 -5.91
N GLY A 40 -1.11 20.58 -6.26
CA GLY A 40 -1.65 21.62 -7.14
C GLY A 40 -1.49 21.35 -8.65
N SER A 41 -0.80 20.28 -9.05
CA SER A 41 -0.49 20.03 -10.46
C SER A 41 -1.72 19.54 -11.23
N GLU A 42 -2.17 20.31 -12.23
CA GLU A 42 -3.29 19.91 -13.10
C GLU A 42 -2.98 18.61 -13.87
N GLU A 43 -1.73 18.45 -14.32
CA GLU A 43 -1.30 17.28 -15.08
C GLU A 43 -1.33 16.00 -14.24
N ILE A 44 -0.89 16.08 -12.98
CA ILE A 44 -0.97 14.95 -12.04
C ILE A 44 -2.43 14.70 -11.64
N ASN A 45 -3.20 15.75 -11.36
CA ASN A 45 -4.61 15.61 -10.98
C ASN A 45 -5.50 15.06 -12.10
N ALA A 46 -5.06 15.09 -13.36
CA ALA A 46 -5.74 14.43 -14.47
C ALA A 46 -5.74 12.89 -14.37
N CYS A 47 -4.85 12.30 -13.57
CA CYS A 47 -4.70 10.85 -13.44
C CYS A 47 -4.61 10.34 -11.99
N VAL A 48 -4.29 11.21 -11.04
CA VAL A 48 -4.34 10.95 -9.59
C VAL A 48 -4.95 12.18 -8.93
N PRO A 49 -6.24 12.16 -8.58
CA PRO A 49 -6.90 13.31 -7.98
C PRO A 49 -6.44 13.41 -6.53
N ILE A 50 -5.28 14.03 -6.28
CA ILE A 50 -4.64 14.09 -4.96
C ILE A 50 -5.57 14.76 -3.94
N SER A 51 -6.39 15.72 -4.36
CA SER A 51 -7.42 16.31 -3.50
C SER A 51 -8.47 15.31 -3.00
N SER A 52 -8.72 14.21 -3.71
CA SER A 52 -9.73 13.21 -3.31
C SER A 52 -9.36 12.47 -2.02
N PHE A 53 -8.06 12.33 -1.72
CA PHE A 53 -7.64 11.68 -0.48
C PHE A 53 -7.81 12.61 0.74
N ALA A 54 -8.16 13.90 0.58
CA ALA A 54 -8.53 14.78 1.69
C ALA A 54 -9.68 14.20 2.54
N SER A 55 -10.57 13.44 1.90
CA SER A 55 -11.68 12.78 2.58
C SER A 55 -11.22 11.64 3.50
N LEU A 56 -10.17 10.91 3.12
CA LEU A 56 -9.54 9.88 3.97
C LEU A 56 -8.94 10.49 5.22
N ILE A 57 -8.34 11.67 5.08
CA ILE A 57 -7.75 12.41 6.18
C ILE A 57 -8.76 12.69 7.27
N SER A 58 -9.83 13.35 6.84
CA SER A 58 -10.87 13.87 7.71
C SER A 58 -11.67 12.74 8.37
N ASN A 59 -11.66 11.54 7.77
CA ASN A 59 -12.41 10.37 8.23
C ASN A 59 -11.55 9.22 8.76
N SER A 60 -10.22 9.39 8.84
CA SER A 60 -9.26 8.35 9.26
C SER A 60 -9.50 7.75 10.66
N LYS A 61 -10.34 8.41 11.48
CA LYS A 61 -10.73 7.98 12.82
C LYS A 61 -12.24 7.77 12.99
N SER A 62 -13.02 7.89 11.92
CA SER A 62 -14.47 7.81 11.97
C SER A 62 -14.99 6.47 11.47
N GLU A 63 -16.26 6.17 11.79
CA GLU A 63 -16.99 5.03 11.21
C GLU A 63 -17.15 5.14 9.68
N ASN A 64 -16.81 6.29 9.08
CA ASN A 64 -16.91 6.56 7.65
C ASN A 64 -15.61 6.30 6.86
N GLU A 65 -14.58 5.71 7.48
CA GLU A 65 -13.29 5.41 6.84
C GLU A 65 -13.47 4.59 5.54
N GLU A 66 -14.34 3.56 5.56
CA GLU A 66 -14.63 2.73 4.39
C GLU A 66 -15.27 3.52 3.24
N ALA A 67 -16.23 4.39 3.57
CA ALA A 67 -16.86 5.25 2.58
C ALA A 67 -15.85 6.22 1.96
N ALA A 68 -14.93 6.78 2.76
CA ALA A 68 -13.87 7.66 2.27
C ALA A 68 -12.88 6.91 1.36
N MET A 69 -12.47 5.68 1.71
CA MET A 69 -11.65 4.83 0.83
C MET A 69 -12.37 4.52 -0.48
N LYS A 70 -13.67 4.24 -0.43
CA LYS A 70 -14.46 4.00 -1.62
C LYS A 70 -14.50 5.24 -2.52
N THR A 71 -14.76 6.43 -1.96
CA THR A 71 -14.78 7.69 -2.73
C THR A 71 -13.43 7.98 -3.38
N MET A 72 -12.33 7.78 -2.65
CA MET A 72 -10.98 7.89 -3.21
C MET A 72 -10.81 6.93 -4.38
N ALA A 73 -11.15 5.65 -4.20
CA ALA A 73 -10.99 4.64 -5.23
C ALA A 73 -11.87 4.90 -6.46
N ASP A 74 -13.13 5.30 -6.28
CA ASP A 74 -14.01 5.71 -7.38
C ASP A 74 -13.37 6.86 -8.18
N SER A 75 -12.75 7.83 -7.47
CA SER A 75 -12.08 8.99 -8.09
C SER A 75 -10.84 8.59 -8.88
N ILE A 76 -9.96 7.76 -8.31
CA ILE A 76 -8.73 7.29 -8.97
C ILE A 76 -9.07 6.41 -10.18
N CYS A 77 -10.01 5.47 -10.01
CA CYS A 77 -10.32 4.47 -11.02
C CYS A 77 -11.20 5.00 -12.15
N GLY A 78 -11.85 6.15 -11.96
CA GLY A 78 -12.56 6.88 -13.00
C GLY A 78 -11.65 7.68 -13.94
N LEU A 79 -10.38 7.86 -13.59
CA LEU A 79 -9.41 8.63 -14.36
C LEU A 79 -8.44 7.74 -15.17
N PRO A 80 -7.89 8.25 -16.29
CA PRO A 80 -6.81 7.55 -16.99
C PRO A 80 -5.59 7.37 -16.08
N LYS A 81 -4.80 6.32 -16.33
CA LYS A 81 -3.51 6.12 -15.64
C LYS A 81 -2.53 7.21 -16.09
N CYS A 82 -1.72 7.72 -15.17
CA CYS A 82 -0.64 8.64 -15.52
C CYS A 82 0.33 7.93 -16.47
N SER A 83 0.90 8.68 -17.41
CA SER A 83 1.95 8.15 -18.27
C SER A 83 3.22 7.85 -17.46
N ASP A 84 3.98 6.84 -17.88
CA ASP A 84 5.25 6.49 -17.22
C ASP A 84 6.24 7.66 -17.23
N SER A 85 6.22 8.49 -18.30
CA SER A 85 7.06 9.68 -18.40
C SER A 85 6.71 10.75 -17.37
N LEU A 86 5.41 10.97 -17.12
CA LEU A 86 4.96 11.91 -16.09
C LEU A 86 5.40 11.43 -14.72
N VAL A 87 5.10 10.18 -14.38
CA VAL A 87 5.47 9.56 -13.10
C VAL A 87 6.98 9.64 -12.85
N ALA A 88 7.79 9.31 -13.86
CA ALA A 88 9.25 9.36 -13.75
C ALA A 88 9.78 10.79 -13.57
N SER A 89 9.21 11.77 -14.29
CA SER A 89 9.59 13.18 -14.11
C SER A 89 9.21 13.68 -12.71
N THR A 90 7.97 13.41 -12.30
CA THR A 90 7.46 13.74 -10.96
C THR A 90 8.35 13.16 -9.86
N GLN A 91 8.75 11.90 -9.97
CA GLN A 91 9.64 11.27 -9.01
C GLN A 91 11.01 11.95 -8.97
N LYS A 92 11.58 12.26 -10.13
CA LYS A 92 12.88 12.90 -10.25
C LYS A 92 12.87 14.28 -9.60
N ASP A 93 11.85 15.08 -9.88
CA ASP A 93 11.70 16.44 -9.35
C ASP A 93 11.50 16.41 -7.83
N PHE A 94 10.65 15.49 -7.34
CA PHE A 94 10.46 15.25 -5.91
C PHE A 94 11.77 14.86 -5.21
N ARG A 95 12.51 13.88 -5.75
CA ARG A 95 13.80 13.46 -5.18
C ARG A 95 14.85 14.56 -5.16
N ALA A 96 14.88 15.41 -6.18
CA ALA A 96 15.79 16.54 -6.24
C ALA A 96 15.48 17.57 -5.14
N ALA A 97 14.21 17.91 -4.97
CA ALA A 97 13.77 18.88 -3.96
C ALA A 97 13.85 18.36 -2.52
N CYS A 98 13.61 17.06 -2.33
CA CYS A 98 13.58 16.38 -1.02
C CYS A 98 14.89 15.64 -0.69
N GLN A 99 16.00 15.91 -1.39
CA GLN A 99 17.23 15.12 -1.24
C GLN A 99 17.74 15.10 0.21
N GLN A 100 17.63 16.22 0.93
CA GLN A 100 18.04 16.31 2.34
C GLN A 100 17.14 15.44 3.23
N ASP A 101 15.82 15.53 3.05
CA ASP A 101 14.83 14.80 3.84
C ASP A 101 14.92 13.28 3.62
N LEU A 102 15.09 12.87 2.36
CA LEU A 102 15.31 11.48 2.00
C LEU A 102 16.61 10.93 2.61
N LYS A 103 17.70 11.74 2.64
CA LYS A 103 18.95 11.36 3.33
C LYS A 103 18.78 11.28 4.84
N ALA A 104 18.00 12.19 5.42
CA ALA A 104 17.65 12.20 6.84
C ALA A 104 16.67 11.08 7.23
N LYS A 105 16.20 10.29 6.25
CA LYS A 105 15.20 9.24 6.43
C LYS A 105 13.87 9.76 6.97
N ASN A 106 13.46 10.94 6.52
CA ASN A 106 12.18 11.51 6.88
C ASN A 106 11.04 10.60 6.40
N ASP A 107 10.19 10.14 7.32
CA ASP A 107 9.12 9.17 7.06
C ASP A 107 8.14 9.67 5.98
N LEU A 108 7.80 10.95 6.00
CA LEU A 108 6.85 11.55 5.05
C LEU A 108 7.47 11.65 3.66
N ALA A 109 8.69 12.19 3.55
CA ALA A 109 9.39 12.28 2.26
C ALA A 109 9.59 10.89 1.65
N ASN A 110 10.02 9.91 2.43
CA ASN A 110 10.18 8.53 1.99
C ASN A 110 8.85 7.91 1.50
N SER A 111 7.74 8.20 2.18
CA SER A 111 6.43 7.64 1.80
C SER A 111 5.92 8.25 0.50
N ILE A 112 6.10 9.56 0.29
CA ILE A 112 5.75 10.21 -0.98
C ILE A 112 6.62 9.66 -2.11
N ASP A 113 7.95 9.56 -1.92
CA ASP A 113 8.84 8.99 -2.94
C ASP A 113 8.45 7.55 -3.30
N ALA A 114 8.15 6.72 -2.30
CA ALA A 114 7.69 5.34 -2.50
C ALA A 114 6.34 5.27 -3.22
N ALA A 115 5.39 6.14 -2.88
CA ALA A 115 4.09 6.19 -3.54
C ALA A 115 4.22 6.57 -5.02
N ILE A 116 5.11 7.51 -5.36
CA ILE A 116 5.39 7.86 -6.77
C ILE A 116 6.10 6.69 -7.46
N ALA A 117 7.12 6.09 -6.82
CA ALA A 117 7.87 4.94 -7.35
C ALA A 117 6.97 3.73 -7.65
N LEU A 118 5.96 3.50 -6.82
CA LEU A 118 5.05 2.38 -6.88
C LEU A 118 3.67 2.76 -7.43
N TYR A 119 3.56 3.92 -8.08
CA TYR A 119 2.28 4.43 -8.58
C TYR A 119 1.52 3.40 -9.43
N SER A 120 2.23 2.75 -10.37
CA SER A 120 1.64 1.82 -11.32
C SER A 120 0.97 0.62 -10.61
N PRO A 121 1.67 -0.17 -9.77
CA PRO A 121 1.04 -1.27 -9.05
C PRO A 121 0.06 -0.81 -7.97
N LEU A 122 0.24 0.37 -7.36
CA LEU A 122 -0.71 0.93 -6.39
C LEU A 122 -2.06 1.23 -7.04
N ARG A 123 -2.06 1.98 -8.15
CA ARG A 123 -3.29 2.31 -8.87
C ARG A 123 -4.02 1.05 -9.31
N ASP A 124 -3.31 0.11 -9.92
CA ASP A 124 -3.93 -1.11 -10.43
C ASP A 124 -4.56 -1.92 -9.28
N SER A 125 -3.88 -1.97 -8.13
CA SER A 125 -4.37 -2.63 -6.91
C SER A 125 -5.60 -1.94 -6.30
N ILE A 126 -5.61 -0.60 -6.24
CA ILE A 126 -6.75 0.20 -5.78
C ILE A 126 -7.99 -0.07 -6.64
N CYS A 127 -7.79 -0.29 -7.94
CA CYS A 127 -8.88 -0.45 -8.89
C CYS A 127 -9.40 -1.87 -9.07
N PHE A 128 -8.77 -2.87 -8.45
CA PHE A 128 -9.33 -4.22 -8.45
C PHE A 128 -10.67 -4.27 -7.74
N LYS A 129 -11.62 -4.97 -8.37
CA LYS A 129 -12.97 -5.18 -7.85
C LYS A 129 -13.20 -6.65 -7.52
N ASN A 130 -13.80 -6.91 -6.38
CA ASN A 130 -14.18 -8.26 -5.96
C ASN A 130 -15.50 -8.72 -6.61
N SER A 131 -15.97 -9.91 -6.24
CA SER A 131 -17.20 -10.51 -6.79
C SER A 131 -18.49 -9.74 -6.48
N THR A 132 -18.46 -8.81 -5.52
CA THR A 132 -19.59 -7.96 -5.13
C THR A 132 -19.43 -6.53 -5.61
N ASP A 133 -18.52 -6.27 -6.56
CA ASP A 133 -18.12 -4.95 -7.06
C ASP A 133 -17.59 -3.98 -5.96
N GLY A 134 -17.19 -4.52 -4.81
CA GLY A 134 -16.40 -3.85 -3.79
C GLY A 134 -14.93 -3.75 -4.20
N TYR A 135 -14.18 -2.81 -3.63
CA TYR A 135 -12.76 -2.67 -3.95
C TYR A 135 -11.90 -3.66 -3.16
N CYS A 136 -10.99 -4.34 -3.86
CA CYS A 136 -10.13 -5.36 -3.26
C CYS A 136 -9.26 -4.80 -2.14
N PHE A 137 -8.67 -3.62 -2.30
CA PHE A 137 -7.83 -3.05 -1.23
C PHE A 137 -8.64 -2.73 0.03
N ILE A 138 -9.93 -2.36 -0.09
CA ILE A 138 -10.83 -2.15 1.05
C ILE A 138 -11.10 -3.48 1.75
N GLU A 139 -11.37 -4.56 0.99
CA GLU A 139 -11.52 -5.91 1.53
C GLU A 139 -10.26 -6.35 2.29
N SER A 140 -9.08 -6.14 1.71
CA SER A 140 -7.79 -6.43 2.31
C SER A 140 -7.57 -5.61 3.59
N TYR A 141 -7.86 -4.31 3.55
CA TYR A 141 -7.72 -3.41 4.70
C TYR A 141 -8.65 -3.82 5.85
N THR A 142 -9.93 -4.07 5.57
CA THR A 142 -10.92 -4.50 6.57
C THR A 142 -10.52 -5.84 7.18
N SER A 143 -10.02 -6.78 6.37
CA SER A 143 -9.50 -8.06 6.84
C SER A 143 -8.30 -7.86 7.77
N LEU A 144 -7.35 -7.00 7.40
CA LEU A 144 -6.19 -6.67 8.23
C LEU A 144 -6.58 -6.00 9.55
N LYS A 145 -7.55 -5.09 9.53
CA LYS A 145 -8.11 -4.43 10.73
C LYS A 145 -8.68 -5.48 11.68
N GLN A 146 -9.52 -6.38 11.17
CA GLN A 146 -10.11 -7.48 11.96
C GLN A 146 -9.05 -8.44 12.53
N ILE A 147 -8.02 -8.76 11.76
CA ILE A 147 -6.90 -9.59 12.21
C ILE A 147 -6.18 -8.90 13.39
N ASN A 148 -5.86 -7.61 13.24
CA ASN A 148 -5.18 -6.84 14.27
C ASN A 148 -6.03 -6.63 15.53
N ASP A 149 -7.33 -6.36 15.39
CA ASP A 149 -8.23 -6.14 16.51
C ASP A 149 -8.44 -7.41 17.36
N LYS A 150 -8.32 -8.59 16.73
CA LYS A 150 -8.39 -9.90 17.40
C LYS A 150 -7.05 -10.37 17.93
N ALA A 151 -5.94 -9.73 17.57
CA ALA A 151 -4.61 -10.13 18.03
C ALA A 151 -4.45 -9.87 19.53
N PRO A 152 -3.87 -10.80 20.30
CA PRO A 152 -3.45 -10.53 21.67
C PRO A 152 -2.58 -9.28 21.75
N LYS A 153 -2.81 -8.45 22.78
CA LYS A 153 -1.99 -7.26 23.03
C LYS A 153 -0.52 -7.65 23.11
N ASN A 154 0.35 -6.91 22.41
CA ASN A 154 1.79 -7.16 22.28
C ASN A 154 2.19 -8.41 21.48
N GLN A 155 1.25 -9.07 20.79
CA GLN A 155 1.63 -10.11 19.84
C GLN A 155 2.41 -9.49 18.68
N SER A 156 3.49 -10.15 18.25
CA SER A 156 4.21 -9.71 17.06
C SER A 156 3.27 -9.87 15.85
N PRO A 157 3.28 -8.90 14.91
CA PRO A 157 2.32 -8.95 13.80
C PRO A 157 2.58 -10.14 12.84
N VAL A 158 3.73 -10.79 12.96
CA VAL A 158 4.05 -12.10 12.36
C VAL A 158 3.13 -13.20 12.87
N LEU A 159 3.04 -13.35 14.20
CA LEU A 159 2.25 -14.39 14.83
C LEU A 159 0.77 -14.09 14.62
N THR A 160 0.42 -12.81 14.58
CA THR A 160 -0.91 -12.34 14.17
C THR A 160 -1.24 -12.77 12.74
N PHE A 161 -0.35 -12.55 11.76
CA PHE A 161 -0.53 -13.03 10.40
C PHE A 161 -0.58 -14.57 10.32
N ALA A 162 0.31 -15.26 11.02
CA ALA A 162 0.34 -16.73 11.06
C ALA A 162 -0.98 -17.29 11.63
N GLY A 163 -1.55 -16.65 12.65
CA GLY A 163 -2.83 -17.02 13.26
C GLY A 163 -4.08 -16.57 12.51
N ALA A 164 -3.96 -15.67 11.53
CA ALA A 164 -5.09 -15.26 10.68
C ALA A 164 -5.64 -16.45 9.89
N SER A 165 -6.95 -16.46 9.60
CA SER A 165 -7.52 -17.56 8.82
C SER A 165 -7.18 -17.43 7.33
N ASN A 166 -7.23 -18.55 6.59
CA ASN A 166 -6.96 -18.51 5.15
C ASN A 166 -8.01 -17.69 4.40
N GLU A 167 -9.25 -17.61 4.90
CA GLU A 167 -10.33 -16.81 4.33
C GLU A 167 -10.03 -15.31 4.39
N GLN A 168 -9.21 -14.88 5.35
CA GLN A 168 -8.87 -13.46 5.52
C GLN A 168 -7.63 -13.06 4.71
N VAL A 169 -6.74 -14.01 4.41
CA VAL A 169 -5.43 -13.72 3.80
C VAL A 169 -5.34 -14.24 2.37
N CYS A 170 -5.79 -15.47 2.13
CA CYS A 170 -5.66 -16.16 0.86
C CYS A 170 -6.91 -15.93 0.00
N THR A 171 -7.19 -14.67 -0.32
CA THR A 171 -8.33 -14.26 -1.17
C THR A 171 -7.89 -13.97 -2.60
N PRO A 172 -8.79 -14.04 -3.59
CA PRO A 172 -8.52 -13.58 -4.95
C PRO A 172 -8.01 -12.14 -5.02
N CYS A 173 -8.57 -11.26 -4.18
CA CYS A 173 -8.12 -9.87 -4.07
C CYS A 173 -6.66 -9.77 -3.60
N ASN A 174 -6.30 -10.46 -2.50
CA ASN A 174 -4.92 -10.44 -2.01
C ASN A 174 -3.94 -11.09 -2.99
N LYS A 175 -4.37 -12.13 -3.72
CA LYS A 175 -3.58 -12.73 -4.82
C LYS A 175 -3.29 -11.70 -5.90
N ALA A 176 -4.32 -11.00 -6.37
CA ALA A 176 -4.20 -10.01 -7.44
C ALA A 176 -3.29 -8.84 -7.06
N ILE A 177 -3.48 -8.30 -5.86
CA ILE A 177 -2.63 -7.23 -5.32
C ILE A 177 -1.17 -7.72 -5.23
N THR A 178 -0.94 -8.85 -4.57
CA THR A 178 0.44 -9.32 -4.35
C THR A 178 1.15 -9.66 -5.65
N ASN A 179 0.48 -10.32 -6.60
CA ASN A 179 1.09 -10.63 -7.90
C ASN A 179 1.33 -9.37 -8.74
N THR A 180 0.48 -8.35 -8.64
CA THR A 180 0.71 -7.04 -9.27
C THR A 180 2.03 -6.43 -8.80
N PHE A 181 2.25 -6.37 -7.48
CA PHE A 181 3.51 -5.86 -6.93
C PHE A 181 4.70 -6.77 -7.22
N ASN A 182 4.55 -8.08 -7.12
CA ASN A 182 5.62 -9.04 -7.42
C ASN A 182 6.06 -8.95 -8.89
N ASN A 183 5.11 -8.81 -9.82
CA ASN A 183 5.40 -8.64 -11.23
C ASN A 183 6.07 -7.29 -11.50
N TYR A 184 5.59 -6.21 -10.86
CA TYR A 184 6.23 -4.91 -10.96
C TYR A 184 7.68 -4.95 -10.46
N GLN A 185 7.95 -5.59 -9.31
CA GLN A 185 9.30 -5.74 -8.76
C GLN A 185 10.26 -6.46 -9.71
N LYS A 186 9.79 -7.49 -10.44
CA LYS A 186 10.64 -8.23 -11.39
C LYS A 186 11.13 -7.34 -12.54
N VAL A 187 10.34 -6.34 -12.93
CA VAL A 187 10.65 -5.43 -14.04
C VAL A 187 11.31 -4.15 -13.55
N HIS A 188 10.98 -3.71 -12.32
CA HIS A 188 11.43 -2.48 -11.69
C HIS A 188 12.02 -2.73 -10.29
N PRO A 189 13.11 -3.51 -10.16
CA PRO A 189 13.71 -3.79 -8.85
C PRO A 189 14.17 -2.51 -8.13
N GLU A 190 14.58 -1.49 -8.89
CA GLU A 190 15.01 -0.19 -8.38
C GLU A 190 13.91 0.52 -7.57
N ALA A 191 12.63 0.35 -7.94
CA ALA A 191 11.51 0.99 -7.28
C ALA A 191 11.34 0.51 -5.82
N PHE A 192 11.72 -0.74 -5.53
CA PHE A 192 11.62 -1.32 -4.18
C PHE A 192 12.89 -1.07 -3.36
N THR A 193 14.07 -1.12 -3.98
CA THR A 193 15.33 -0.82 -3.28
C THR A 193 15.42 0.64 -2.81
N ALA A 194 14.69 1.54 -3.46
CA ALA A 194 14.59 2.93 -3.06
C ALA A 194 13.72 3.16 -1.81
N ILE A 195 12.86 2.20 -1.46
CA ILE A 195 11.99 2.30 -0.29
C ILE A 195 12.85 2.02 0.94
N GLN A 196 13.22 3.09 1.65
CA GLN A 196 14.04 2.96 2.84
C GLN A 196 13.38 2.06 3.89
N GLY A 197 14.17 1.20 4.51
CA GLY A 197 13.69 0.23 5.50
C GLY A 197 13.24 -1.11 4.91
N TYR A 198 13.33 -1.28 3.58
CA TYR A 198 13.08 -2.55 2.91
C TYR A 198 14.35 -3.12 2.29
N SER A 199 14.60 -4.39 2.56
CA SER A 199 15.63 -5.19 1.91
C SER A 199 15.01 -6.27 1.02
N ASP A 200 15.77 -6.79 0.07
CA ASP A 200 15.35 -7.94 -0.74
C ASP A 200 14.98 -9.14 0.13
N LYS A 201 15.65 -9.30 1.28
CA LYS A 201 15.34 -10.33 2.27
C LYS A 201 13.94 -10.14 2.87
N ASP A 202 13.51 -8.90 3.07
CA ASP A 202 12.19 -8.61 3.63
C ASP A 202 11.08 -9.01 2.66
N VAL A 203 11.31 -8.74 1.37
CA VAL A 203 10.40 -9.13 0.29
C VAL A 203 10.36 -10.65 0.13
N GLU A 204 11.52 -11.31 0.09
CA GLU A 204 11.61 -12.76 -0.05
C GLU A 204 10.97 -13.49 1.14
N THR A 205 11.17 -12.96 2.35
CA THR A 205 10.50 -13.45 3.54
C THR A 205 8.99 -13.35 3.42
N ALA A 206 8.48 -12.22 2.92
CA ALA A 206 7.05 -12.03 2.74
C ALA A 206 6.46 -12.99 1.69
N LYS A 207 7.19 -13.22 0.60
CA LYS A 207 6.82 -14.21 -0.43
C LYS A 207 6.74 -15.61 0.16
N ASN A 208 7.79 -16.04 0.86
CA ASN A 208 7.82 -17.36 1.50
C ASN A 208 6.71 -17.56 2.52
N ALA A 209 6.37 -16.52 3.27
CA ALA A 209 5.27 -16.56 4.21
C ALA A 209 3.89 -16.68 3.55
N LEU A 210 3.66 -15.93 2.47
CA LEU A 210 2.42 -16.02 1.69
C LEU A 210 2.31 -17.35 0.96
N THR A 211 3.39 -17.83 0.33
CA THR A 211 3.44 -19.19 -0.26
C THR A 211 3.23 -20.26 0.80
N GLY A 212 3.84 -20.10 1.97
CA GLY A 212 3.64 -21.00 3.10
C GLY A 212 2.19 -21.05 3.54
N LYS A 213 1.50 -19.91 3.64
CA LYS A 213 0.11 -19.83 4.12
C LYS A 213 -0.94 -20.18 3.05
N CYS A 214 -0.73 -19.74 1.82
CA CYS A 214 -1.71 -19.75 0.74
C CYS A 214 -1.35 -20.71 -0.42
N GLY A 215 -0.22 -21.40 -0.35
CA GLY A 215 0.27 -22.31 -1.38
C GLY A 215 1.07 -21.60 -2.50
N GLU A 216 1.82 -22.39 -3.27
CA GLU A 216 2.68 -21.89 -4.36
C GLU A 216 1.90 -21.21 -5.48
N SER A 217 0.67 -21.67 -5.74
CA SER A 217 -0.22 -21.07 -6.72
C SER A 217 -0.67 -19.66 -6.32
N PHE A 218 -0.46 -19.21 -5.09
CA PHE A 218 -0.80 -17.85 -4.68
C PHE A 218 0.16 -16.81 -5.27
N LEU A 219 1.45 -17.12 -5.44
CA LEU A 219 2.49 -16.21 -5.95
C LEU A 219 3.07 -16.68 -7.29
N ASP A 220 2.21 -17.15 -8.18
CA ASP A 220 2.54 -17.69 -9.50
C ASP A 220 2.81 -16.60 -10.56
N GLY A 221 2.70 -15.31 -10.20
CA GLY A 221 2.79 -14.19 -11.13
C GLY A 221 1.51 -13.96 -11.95
N GLN A 222 0.46 -14.75 -11.75
CA GLN A 222 -0.84 -14.51 -12.35
C GLN A 222 -1.70 -13.68 -11.40
N ILE A 223 -2.23 -12.55 -11.88
CA ILE A 223 -3.12 -11.69 -11.09
C ILE A 223 -4.39 -12.47 -10.67
N GLY A 224 -4.86 -13.39 -11.52
CA GLY A 224 -6.07 -14.18 -11.28
C GLY A 224 -7.36 -13.39 -11.51
N ASP A 225 -8.51 -14.03 -11.31
CA ASP A 225 -9.81 -13.38 -11.37
C ASP A 225 -10.22 -12.89 -9.98
N THR A 226 -10.20 -11.57 -9.77
CA THR A 226 -10.60 -10.95 -8.50
C THR A 226 -12.08 -11.14 -8.19
N LYS A 227 -12.90 -11.50 -9.18
CA LYS A 227 -14.33 -11.78 -9.02
C LYS A 227 -14.63 -13.26 -8.69
N GLN A 228 -13.61 -14.12 -8.63
CA GLN A 228 -13.78 -15.48 -8.14
C GLN A 228 -14.28 -15.45 -6.69
N LYS A 229 -15.21 -16.35 -6.33
CA LYS A 229 -15.67 -16.43 -4.94
C LYS A 229 -14.55 -16.99 -4.06
N PRO A 230 -14.34 -16.45 -2.84
CA PRO A 230 -13.31 -16.95 -1.93
C PRO A 230 -13.39 -18.46 -1.68
N SER A 231 -14.60 -19.01 -1.53
CA SER A 231 -14.82 -20.44 -1.31
C SER A 231 -14.32 -21.33 -2.45
N GLU A 232 -14.38 -20.85 -3.69
CA GLU A 232 -13.90 -21.58 -4.88
C GLU A 232 -12.39 -21.46 -5.00
N PHE A 233 -11.83 -20.29 -4.67
CA PHE A 233 -10.40 -20.04 -4.68
C PHE A 233 -9.64 -20.90 -3.65
N GLN A 234 -10.20 -21.07 -2.46
CA GLN A 234 -9.60 -21.85 -1.38
C GLN A 234 -9.49 -23.35 -1.66
N GLN A 235 -10.40 -23.91 -2.47
CA GLN A 235 -10.32 -25.30 -2.89
C GLN A 235 -9.11 -25.55 -3.80
N GLN A 236 -8.70 -24.53 -4.56
CA GLN A 236 -7.55 -24.59 -5.48
C GLN A 236 -6.21 -24.25 -4.81
N SER A 237 -6.26 -23.50 -3.71
CA SER A 237 -5.08 -23.05 -2.94
C SER A 237 -4.84 -23.86 -1.66
N SER A 238 -5.51 -25.02 -1.53
CA SER A 238 -5.44 -25.85 -0.32
C SER A 238 -3.99 -26.17 0.08
N PRO A 239 -3.62 -25.92 1.34
CA PRO A 239 -2.25 -26.05 1.80
C PRO A 239 -1.87 -27.54 1.91
N ASN A 240 -0.75 -27.91 1.29
CA ASN A 240 0.13 -28.90 1.93
C ASN A 240 0.48 -28.32 3.29
N LYS A 241 0.02 -28.96 4.39
CA LYS A 241 0.24 -28.57 5.81
C LYS A 241 1.33 -27.51 5.99
N SER A 242 0.94 -26.26 6.10
CA SER A 242 1.87 -25.16 6.36
C SER A 242 2.47 -25.36 7.74
N ASP A 243 3.75 -25.71 7.81
CA ASP A 243 4.50 -25.66 9.05
C ASP A 243 4.54 -24.21 9.53
N ALA A 244 3.73 -23.87 10.53
CA ALA A 244 3.78 -22.57 11.22
C ALA A 244 5.21 -22.19 11.66
N SER A 245 6.08 -23.19 11.80
CA SER A 245 7.52 -23.13 12.00
C SER A 245 8.27 -22.26 10.98
N SER A 246 7.90 -22.27 9.69
CA SER A 246 8.59 -21.49 8.64
C SER A 246 8.28 -19.99 8.71
N LEU A 247 7.09 -19.64 9.19
CA LEU A 247 6.64 -18.26 9.44
C LEU A 247 7.32 -17.65 10.67
N ILE A 248 7.54 -18.44 11.71
CA ILE A 248 8.17 -17.99 12.96
C ILE A 248 9.66 -17.65 12.75
N ALA A 249 10.35 -18.39 11.86
CA ALA A 249 11.77 -18.21 11.63
C ALA A 249 12.15 -16.86 10.99
N ASN A 250 11.24 -16.22 10.24
CA ASN A 250 11.54 -15.02 9.46
C ASN A 250 10.67 -13.81 9.82
N GLY A 251 10.02 -13.83 10.98
CA GLY A 251 8.83 -13.04 11.18
C GLY A 251 8.92 -11.52 11.00
N LEU A 252 10.02 -10.88 11.40
CA LEU A 252 10.05 -9.43 11.62
C LEU A 252 9.77 -8.56 10.37
N SER A 253 9.82 -9.11 9.15
CA SER A 253 9.66 -8.33 7.91
C SER A 253 8.29 -8.42 7.24
N LEU A 254 7.52 -9.48 7.48
CA LEU A 254 6.30 -9.79 6.73
C LEU A 254 5.15 -8.83 7.03
N ALA A 255 4.94 -8.56 8.33
CA ALA A 255 3.93 -7.60 8.78
C ALA A 255 4.26 -6.17 8.34
N THR A 256 5.54 -5.85 8.26
CA THR A 256 6.04 -4.59 7.73
C THR A 256 5.78 -4.55 6.23
N PHE A 257 6.09 -5.61 5.48
CA PHE A 257 5.87 -5.65 4.03
C PHE A 257 4.40 -5.63 3.62
N VAL A 258 3.55 -6.52 4.17
CA VAL A 258 2.10 -6.52 3.86
C VAL A 258 1.43 -5.29 4.46
N GLY A 259 1.81 -4.91 5.68
CA GLY A 259 1.30 -3.70 6.33
C GLY A 259 1.75 -2.41 5.66
N SER A 260 2.90 -2.37 5.00
CA SER A 260 3.36 -1.21 4.22
C SER A 260 2.92 -1.25 2.78
N LEU A 261 2.76 -2.41 2.14
CA LEU A 261 2.08 -2.51 0.86
C LEU A 261 0.63 -2.02 0.97
N ILE A 262 -0.05 -2.43 2.04
CA ILE A 262 -1.40 -1.99 2.35
C ILE A 262 -1.42 -0.56 2.89
N ALA A 263 -0.38 -0.08 3.59
CA ALA A 263 -0.33 1.31 4.05
C ALA A 263 0.31 2.30 3.06
N LEU A 264 0.84 1.81 1.94
CA LEU A 264 1.12 2.61 0.75
C LEU A 264 -0.15 2.79 -0.09
N ILE A 265 -1.18 1.98 0.14
CA ILE A 265 -2.56 2.18 -0.35
C ILE A 265 -3.34 3.00 0.69
#